data_AF-A0AAW5FXZ2-F1
#
_entry.id   AF-A0AAW5FXZ2-F1
#
_cell.length_a   1.000
_cell.length_b   1.000
_cell.length_c   1.000
_cell.angle_alpha   90.00
_cell.angle_beta   90.00
_cell.angle_gamma   90.00
#
_symmetry.space_group_name_H-M   'P 1'
#
loop_
_entity.id
_entity.type
_entity.pdbx_description
1 polymer ?
#
loop_
_entity_poly.entity_id
_entity_poly.type
_entity_poly.pdbx_seq_one_letter_code
_entity_poly.pdbx_strand_id
1 'polypeptide(L)'
;MADSLRELRPKTPETEKITINLGYVDLGQVDLMVQEGFYSNRTDFIRTAIRNQLERHADVVRQSTARKSLDLGLRNYTRED
;
A
#
# COMPACT_ATOMS: atom_id res chain seq x y z
N MET A 1 -36.63 22.42 10.36
CA MET A 1 -36.15 21.03 10.51
C MET A 1 -35.77 20.50 9.13
N ALA A 2 -34.56 20.84 8.67
CA ALA A 2 -34.01 20.31 7.43
C ALA A 2 -32.51 20.59 7.50
N ASP A 3 -31.79 19.79 8.26
CA ASP A 3 -30.34 19.84 8.22
C ASP A 3 -29.78 18.42 8.25
N SER A 4 -28.78 18.21 7.39
CA SER A 4 -27.85 17.08 7.41
C SER A 4 -28.30 15.75 6.78
N LEU A 5 -28.78 15.81 5.53
CA LEU A 5 -28.45 14.77 4.54
C LEU A 5 -27.17 15.17 3.80
N ARG A 6 -26.06 15.34 4.54
CA ARG A 6 -24.74 15.31 3.90
C ARG A 6 -24.51 13.86 3.52
N GLU A 7 -24.76 13.60 2.24
CA GLU A 7 -24.41 12.40 1.50
C GLU A 7 -23.29 11.61 2.18
N LEU A 8 -23.62 10.38 2.58
CA LEU A 8 -22.68 9.32 2.94
C LEU A 8 -21.83 8.99 1.71
N ARG A 9 -21.02 9.93 1.21
CA ARG A 9 -20.06 9.64 0.16
C ARG A 9 -18.98 8.78 0.82
N PRO A 10 -18.90 7.48 0.51
CA PRO A 10 -17.91 6.61 1.15
C PRO A 10 -16.53 7.18 0.83
N LYS A 11 -15.75 7.49 1.87
CA LYS A 11 -14.38 8.00 1.71
C LYS A 11 -13.59 6.95 0.94
N THR A 12 -12.96 7.33 -0.17
CA THR A 12 -12.10 6.43 -0.94
C THR A 12 -11.03 5.86 -0.02
N PRO A 13 -10.88 4.53 0.09
CA PRO A 13 -9.87 3.93 0.94
C PRO A 13 -8.48 4.35 0.46
N GLU A 14 -7.69 4.90 1.39
CA GLU A 14 -6.32 5.38 1.13
C GLU A 14 -5.32 4.23 0.92
N THR A 15 -5.74 2.99 1.19
CA THR A 15 -4.90 1.80 1.12
C THR A 15 -5.65 0.63 0.48
N GLU A 16 -4.94 -0.14 -0.34
CA GLU A 16 -5.45 -1.36 -0.95
C GLU A 16 -4.92 -2.59 -0.21
N LYS A 17 -5.80 -3.58 0.06
CA LYS A 17 -5.41 -4.83 0.71
C LYS A 17 -4.86 -5.80 -0.33
N ILE A 18 -3.65 -6.31 -0.08
CA ILE A 18 -3.05 -7.37 -0.87
C ILE A 18 -3.14 -8.72 -0.13
N THR A 19 -3.21 -9.82 -0.88
CA THR A 19 -3.06 -11.18 -0.35
C THR A 19 -1.80 -11.77 -0.97
N ILE A 20 -0.93 -12.34 -0.13
CA ILE A 20 0.35 -12.91 -0.55
C ILE A 20 0.56 -14.26 0.13
N ASN A 21 1.22 -15.18 -0.57
CA ASN A 21 1.73 -16.41 0.02
C ASN A 21 3.17 -16.17 0.50
N LEU A 22 3.50 -16.63 1.70
CA LEU A 22 4.84 -16.57 2.28
C LEU A 22 5.30 -17.97 2.66
N GLY A 23 6.61 -18.24 2.55
CA GLY A 23 7.18 -19.48 3.04
C GLY A 23 7.05 -19.59 4.55
N TYR A 24 6.91 -20.81 5.08
CA TYR A 24 6.72 -21.03 6.52
C TYR A 24 7.86 -20.46 7.37
N VAL A 25 9.10 -20.56 6.87
CA VAL A 25 10.29 -20.04 7.55
C VAL A 25 10.26 -18.51 7.59
N ASP A 26 9.98 -17.86 6.47
CA ASP A 26 9.91 -16.40 6.38
C ASP A 26 8.79 -15.86 7.27
N LEU A 27 7.61 -16.50 7.25
CA LEU A 27 6.50 -16.13 8.13
C LEU A 27 6.90 -16.24 9.61
N GLY A 28 7.61 -17.30 9.99
CA GLY A 28 8.13 -17.46 11.36
C GLY A 28 9.11 -16.36 11.77
N GLN A 29 9.98 -15.91 10.85
CA GLN A 29 10.87 -14.78 11.11
C GLN A 29 10.10 -13.47 11.29
N VAL A 30 9.09 -13.21 10.45
CA VAL A 30 8.21 -12.04 10.59
C VAL A 30 7.51 -12.06 11.95
N ASP A 31 7.01 -13.22 12.37
CA ASP A 31 6.34 -13.39 13.65
C ASP A 31 7.28 -13.10 14.82
N LEU A 32 8.51 -13.61 14.77
CA LEU A 32 9.51 -13.34 15.79
C LEU A 32 9.81 -11.84 15.88
N MET A 33 9.98 -11.16 14.75
CA MET A 33 10.24 -9.70 14.75
C MET A 33 9.09 -8.89 15.33
N VAL A 34 7.84 -9.32 15.12
CA VAL A 34 6.67 -8.69 15.74
C VAL A 34 6.61 -9.00 17.24
N GLN A 35 6.89 -10.24 17.64
CA GLN A 35 6.87 -10.67 19.04
C GLN A 35 7.93 -9.95 19.88
N GLU A 36 9.13 -9.75 19.34
CA GLU A 36 10.22 -8.99 19.98
C GLU A 36 9.97 -7.47 20.00
N GLY A 37 8.87 -7.00 19.39
CA GLY A 37 8.46 -5.60 19.44
C GLY A 37 9.16 -4.68 18.44
N PHE A 38 9.92 -5.20 17.48
CA PHE A 38 10.51 -4.39 16.41
C PHE A 38 9.45 -3.79 15.48
N TYR A 39 8.30 -4.46 15.34
CA TYR A 39 7.16 -4.02 14.55
C TYR A 39 5.86 -4.25 15.30
N SER A 40 4.89 -3.35 15.12
CA SER A 40 3.60 -3.44 15.83
C SER A 40 2.71 -4.60 15.35
N ASN A 41 2.87 -5.04 14.09
CA ASN A 41 2.15 -6.18 13.51
C ASN A 41 2.79 -6.64 12.19
N ARG A 42 2.37 -7.82 11.68
CA ARG A 42 2.84 -8.38 10.40
C ARG A 42 2.65 -7.42 9.21
N THR A 43 1.52 -6.72 9.16
CA THR A 43 1.22 -5.77 8.07
C THR A 43 2.19 -4.60 8.06
N ASP A 44 2.60 -4.13 9.24
CA ASP A 44 3.56 -3.03 9.39
C ASP A 44 4.97 -3.44 8.94
N PHE A 45 5.40 -4.65 9.32
CA PHE A 45 6.63 -5.25 8.79
C PHE A 45 6.61 -5.30 7.25
N ILE A 46 5.56 -5.89 6.67
CA ILE A 46 5.44 -6.07 5.21
C ILE A 46 5.43 -4.71 4.50
N ARG A 47 4.68 -3.73 5.01
CA ARG A 47 4.64 -2.37 4.46
C ARG A 47 6.02 -1.72 4.47
N THR A 48 6.76 -1.86 5.58
CA THR A 48 8.11 -1.31 5.72
C THR A 48 9.09 -1.99 4.76
N ALA A 49 9.06 -3.31 4.65
CA ALA A 49 9.90 -4.07 3.73
C ALA A 49 9.66 -3.66 2.26
N ILE A 50 8.41 -3.49 1.86
CA ILE A 50 8.04 -3.03 0.51
C ILE A 50 8.59 -1.62 0.26
N ARG A 51 8.40 -0.67 1.20
CA ARG A 51 8.93 0.69 1.07
C ARG A 51 10.45 0.70 0.91
N ASN A 52 11.16 -0.05 1.75
CA ASN A 52 12.61 -0.16 1.69
C ASN A 52 13.09 -0.71 0.34
N GLN A 53 12.39 -1.70 -0.24
CA GLN A 53 12.76 -2.21 -1.56
C GLN A 53 12.45 -1.22 -2.69
N LEU A 54 11.32 -0.53 -2.63
CA LEU A 54 10.99 0.51 -3.62
C LEU A 54 12.00 1.65 -3.59
N GLU A 55 12.43 2.07 -2.40
CA GLU A 55 13.46 3.10 -2.24
C GLU A 55 14.80 2.66 -2.84
N ARG A 56 15.26 1.43 -2.55
CA ARG A 56 16.49 0.87 -3.14
C ARG A 56 16.47 0.80 -4.66
N HIS A 57 15.30 0.64 -5.25
CA HIS A 57 15.11 0.56 -6.70
C HIS A 57 14.49 1.82 -7.31
N ALA A 58 14.49 2.95 -6.59
CA ALA A 58 13.75 4.15 -6.98
C ALA A 58 14.12 4.67 -8.38
N ASP A 59 15.40 4.68 -8.73
CA ASP A 59 15.84 5.17 -10.04
C ASP A 59 15.42 4.25 -11.19
N VAL A 60 15.44 2.94 -10.97
CA VAL A 60 14.96 1.94 -11.94
C VAL A 60 13.46 2.10 -12.15
N VAL A 61 12.71 2.29 -11.06
CA VAL A 61 11.26 2.53 -11.11
C VAL A 61 10.96 3.82 -11.87
N ARG A 62 11.63 4.94 -11.55
CA ARG A 62 11.46 6.23 -12.25
C ARG A 62 11.76 6.16 -13.75
N GLN A 63 12.87 5.51 -14.13
CA GLN A 63 13.20 5.32 -15.55
C GLN A 63 12.15 4.45 -16.25
N SER A 64 11.62 3.44 -15.57
CA SER A 64 10.58 2.57 -16.14
C SER A 64 9.24 3.29 -16.28
N THR A 65 8.82 4.11 -15.31
CA THR A 65 7.56 4.86 -15.39
C THR A 65 7.60 5.89 -16.52
N ALA A 66 8.72 6.60 -16.67
CA ALA A 66 8.92 7.55 -17.77
C ALA A 66 8.90 6.87 -19.15
N ARG A 67 9.61 5.74 -19.30
CA ARG A 67 9.66 5.00 -20.57
C ARG A 67 8.33 4.37 -20.97
N LYS A 68 7.50 3.99 -20.00
CA LYS A 68 6.24 3.27 -20.24
C LYS A 68 4.98 4.14 -20.07
N SER A 69 5.15 5.44 -19.76
CA SER A 69 4.05 6.37 -19.46
C SER A 69 3.04 5.80 -18.45
N LEU A 70 3.54 5.14 -17.40
CA LEU A 70 2.72 4.50 -16.38
C LEU A 70 2.30 5.52 -15.31
N ASP A 71 0.99 5.62 -15.07
CA ASP A 71 0.46 6.22 -13.84
C ASP A 71 0.42 5.16 -12.73
N LEU A 72 1.10 5.43 -11.62
CA LEU A 72 1.10 4.58 -10.43
C LEU A 72 0.38 5.32 -9.31
N GLY A 73 -0.84 4.89 -8.98
CA GLY A 73 -1.66 5.50 -7.92
C GLY A 73 -3.15 5.33 -8.18
N LEU A 74 -3.94 6.12 -7.45
CA LEU A 74 -5.38 6.24 -7.68
C LEU A 74 -5.63 7.29 -8.77
N ARG A 75 -6.29 6.89 -9.86
CA ARG A 75 -6.76 7.81 -10.89
C ARG A 75 -8.27 7.92 -10.81
N ASN A 76 -8.76 9.13 -10.54
CA ASN A 76 -10.19 9.42 -10.54
C ASN A 76 -10.58 9.85 -11.96
N TYR A 77 -11.59 9.20 -12.53
CA TYR A 77 -12.20 9.61 -13.78
C TYR A 77 -13.58 10.20 -13.49
N THR A 78 -13.85 11.36 -14.08
CA THR A 78 -15.18 11.98 -14.11
C THR A 78 -15.81 11.76 -15.47
N ARG A 79 -17.12 12.05 -15.60
CA ARG A 79 -17.84 11.89 -16.87
C ARG A 79 -17.36 12.84 -17.96
N GLU A 80 -16.55 13.84 -17.61
CA GLU A 80 -15.99 14.85 -18.51
C GLU A 80 -14.54 14.51 -18.93
N ASP A 81 -13.93 13.46 -18.35
CA ASP A 81 -12.62 12.92 -18.74
C ASP A 81 -12.75 11.84 -19.83
#